data_AF-A0A1Q6YE30-F1
#
_entry.id   AF-A0A1Q6YE30-F1
#
_cell.length_a   1.000
_cell.length_b   1.000
_cell.length_c   1.000
_cell.angle_alpha   90.00
_cell.angle_beta   90.00
_cell.angle_gamma   90.00
#
_symmetry.space_group_name_H-M   'P 1'
#
loop_
_entity.id
_entity.type
_entity.pdbx_description
1 polymer ?
#
loop_
_entity_poly.entity_id
_entity_poly.type
_entity_poly.pdbx_seq_one_letter_code
_entity_poly.pdbx_strand_id
1 'polypeptide(L)' 'MMRATSGLMNEAIEQVVELSADAHIQRRMTVKGSPEFHKLTGAIAAYGKTLAVLTELQEREEFFALIGEGGIPACLQPVC' A
#
# COMPACT_ATOMS: atom_id res chain seq x y z
N MET A 1 -15.28 6.03 14.14
CA MET A 1 -14.05 6.64 13.58
C MET A 1 -13.28 5.68 12.67
N MET A 2 -13.15 4.38 12.99
CA MET A 2 -12.42 3.37 12.17
C MET A 2 -12.81 3.28 10.69
N ARG A 3 -14.10 3.42 10.34
CA ARG A 3 -14.52 3.36 8.93
C ARG A 3 -13.97 4.51 8.07
N ALA A 4 -13.75 5.67 8.67
CA ALA A 4 -13.25 6.83 7.95
C ALA A 4 -11.73 6.73 7.71
N THR A 5 -10.98 6.15 8.66
CA THR A 5 -9.53 5.93 8.55
C THR A 5 -9.20 4.82 7.55
N SER A 6 -9.95 3.72 7.58
CA SER A 6 -9.83 2.63 6.59
C SER A 6 -10.11 3.13 5.16
N GLY A 7 -11.14 3.97 4.97
CA GLY A 7 -11.43 4.58 3.66
C GLY A 7 -10.31 5.50 3.16
N LEU A 8 -9.75 6.33 4.05
CA LEU A 8 -8.62 7.20 3.73
C LEU A 8 -7.35 6.42 3.38
N MET A 9 -7.09 5.30 4.06
CA MET A 9 -5.90 4.48 3.79
C MET A 9 -6.02 3.74 2.45
N ASN A 10 -7.21 3.24 2.12
CA ASN A 10 -7.45 2.62 0.82
C ASN A 10 -7.28 3.64 -0.33
N GLU A 11 -7.82 4.86 -0.16
CA GLU A 11 -7.63 5.95 -1.13
C GLU A 11 -6.14 6.31 -1.28
N ALA A 12 -5.38 6.37 -0.19
CA ALA A 12 -3.94 6.63 -0.23
C ALA A 12 -3.17 5.52 -0.97
N ILE A 13 -3.52 4.25 -0.76
CA ILE A 13 -2.91 3.11 -1.47
C ILE A 13 -3.20 3.22 -2.97
N GLU A 14 -4.46 3.46 -3.35
CA GLU A 14 -4.87 3.61 -4.75
C GLU A 14 -4.09 4.74 -5.44
N GLN A 15 -3.97 5.91 -4.80
CA GLN A 15 -3.19 7.04 -5.33
C GLN A 15 -1.72 6.69 -5.54
N VAL A 16 -1.08 5.98 -4.61
CA VAL A 16 0.33 5.59 -4.75
C VAL A 16 0.50 4.53 -5.85
N VAL A 17 -0.46 3.63 -6.04
CA VAL A 17 -0.48 2.67 -7.16
C VAL A 17 -0.52 3.41 -8.49
N GLU A 18 -1.41 4.40 -8.64
CA GLU A 18 -1.54 5.20 -9.86
C GLU A 18 -0.24 5.96 -10.17
N LEU A 19 0.31 6.68 -9.19
CA LEU A 19 1.59 7.39 -9.33
C LEU A 19 2.74 6.45 -9.73
N SER A 20 2.77 5.24 -9.17
CA SER A 20 3.78 4.23 -9.51
C SER A 20 3.62 3.75 -10.95
N ALA A 21 2.39 3.47 -11.39
CA ALA A 21 2.10 3.05 -12.76
C ALA A 21 2.53 4.12 -13.78
N ASP A 22 2.21 5.38 -13.52
CA ASP A 22 2.61 6.52 -14.35
C ASP A 22 4.12 6.66 -14.42
N ALA A 23 4.82 6.58 -13.28
CA ALA A 23 6.28 6.63 -13.26
C ALA A 23 6.91 5.47 -14.04
N HIS A 24 6.31 4.27 -13.99
CA HIS A 24 6.73 3.13 -14.79
C HIS A 24 6.54 3.35 -16.30
N ILE A 25 5.42 3.95 -16.71
CA ILE A 25 5.16 4.32 -18.12
C ILE A 25 6.19 5.35 -18.58
N GLN A 26 6.37 6.44 -17.83
CA GLN A 26 7.32 7.50 -18.15
C GLN A 26 8.76 6.97 -18.23
N ARG A 27 9.16 6.10 -17.30
CA ARG A 27 10.51 5.50 -17.28
C ARG A 27 10.78 4.66 -18.52
N ARG A 28 9.78 3.92 -19.03
CA ARG A 28 9.91 3.12 -20.27
C ARG A 28 10.13 3.98 -21.50
N MET A 29 9.59 5.20 -21.51
CA MET A 29 9.77 6.17 -22.60
C MET A 29 11.03 7.04 -22.46
N THR A 30 11.69 6.99 -21.30
CA THR A 30 12.85 7.83 -20.98
C THR A 30 14.15 7.14 -21.39
N VAL A 31 15.09 7.92 -21.94
CA VAL A 31 16.42 7.43 -22.34
C VAL A 31 17.14 6.78 -21.15
N LYS A 32 17.49 5.51 -21.29
CA LYS A 32 18.17 4.72 -20.25
C LYS A 32 19.51 5.37 -19.87
N GLY A 33 19.77 5.49 -18.56
CA GLY A 33 20.99 6.09 -18.01
C GLY A 33 20.98 7.62 -17.94
N SER A 34 19.93 8.27 -18.44
CA SER A 34 19.76 9.72 -18.23
C SER A 34 19.46 10.04 -16.75
N PRO A 35 19.71 11.27 -16.30
CA PRO A 35 19.33 11.71 -14.96
C PRO A 35 17.84 11.50 -14.66
N GLU A 36 16.97 11.79 -15.63
CA GLU A 36 15.51 11.59 -15.46
C GLU A 36 15.15 10.11 -15.31
N PHE A 37 15.83 9.21 -16.05
CA PHE A 37 15.64 7.77 -15.88
C PHE A 37 16.00 7.30 -14.45
N HIS A 38 17.10 7.82 -13.89
CA HIS A 38 17.50 7.50 -12.52
C HIS A 38 16.54 8.09 -11.48
N LYS A 39 16.08 9.32 -11.70
CA LYS A 39 15.04 9.95 -10.85
C LYS A 39 13.75 9.14 -10.84
N LEU A 40 13.25 8.74 -12.01
CA LEU A 40 12.05 7.88 -12.11
C LEU A 40 12.28 6.50 -11.48
N THR A 41 13.48 5.93 -11.63
CA THR A 41 13.83 4.67 -10.95
C THR A 41 13.78 4.83 -9.43
N GLY A 42 14.30 5.94 -8.89
CA GLY A 42 14.23 6.26 -7.47
C GLY A 42 12.81 6.49 -6.98
N ALA A 43 11.99 7.22 -7.76
CA ALA A 43 10.59 7.48 -7.44
C ALA A 43 9.77 6.18 -7.36
N ILE A 44 9.91 5.29 -8.35
CA ILE A 44 9.28 3.96 -8.36
C ILE A 44 9.67 3.16 -7.11
N ALA A 45 10.96 3.15 -6.76
CA ALA A 45 11.43 2.44 -5.57
C ALA A 45 10.86 3.04 -4.28
N ALA A 46 10.70 4.37 -4.21
CA ALA A 46 10.07 5.04 -3.07
C ALA A 46 8.58 4.69 -2.98
N TYR A 47 7.83 4.74 -4.08
CA TYR A 47 6.42 4.36 -4.11
C TYR A 47 6.19 2.91 -3.67
N GLY A 48 7.03 1.97 -4.13
CA GLY A 48 6.96 0.58 -3.68
C GLY A 48 7.15 0.42 -2.16
N LYS A 49 8.06 1.20 -1.55
CA LYS A 49 8.26 1.20 -0.09
C LYS A 49 7.08 1.83 0.65
N THR A 50 6.54 2.93 0.12
CA THR A 50 5.34 3.57 0.68
C THR A 50 4.15 2.61 0.67
N LEU A 51 3.93 1.88 -0.43
CA LEU A 51 2.88 0.87 -0.52
C LEU A 51 3.05 -0.21 0.54
N ALA A 52 4.26 -0.74 0.72
CA ALA A 52 4.52 -1.75 1.75
C ALA A 52 4.13 -1.24 3.15
N VAL A 53 4.51 0.00 3.51
CA VAL A 53 4.15 0.60 4.80
C VAL A 53 2.64 0.79 4.94
N LEU A 54 1.97 1.31 3.90
CA LEU A 54 0.52 1.53 3.95
C LEU A 54 -0.24 0.21 4.07
N THR A 55 0.18 -0.83 3.36
CA THR A 55 -0.42 -2.17 3.47
C THR A 55 -0.22 -2.76 4.87
N GLU A 56 0.98 -2.67 5.44
CA GLU A 56 1.23 -3.13 6.82
C GLU A 56 0.37 -2.38 7.85
N LEU A 57 0.17 -1.07 7.66
CA LEU A 57 -0.71 -0.27 8.52
C LEU A 57 -2.18 -0.69 8.36
N GLN A 58 -2.63 -0.97 7.14
CA GLN A 58 -3.97 -1.46 6.87
C GLN A 58 -4.22 -2.82 7.52
N GLU A 59 -3.33 -3.78 7.32
CA GLU A 59 -3.43 -5.12 7.94
C GLU A 59 -3.49 -5.01 9.47
N ARG A 60 -2.70 -4.12 10.05
CA ARG A 60 -2.70 -3.87 11.50
C ARG A 60 -4.00 -3.25 11.97
N GLU A 61 -4.55 -2.28 11.24
CA GLU A 61 -5.84 -1.67 11.58
C GLU A 61 -6.98 -2.70 11.48
N GLU A 62 -7.00 -3.51 10.42
CA GLU A 62 -7.95 -4.60 10.22
C GLU A 62 -7.84 -5.66 11.34
N PHE A 63 -6.62 -6.02 11.75
CA PHE A 63 -6.38 -6.93 12.86
C PHE A 63 -6.94 -6.39 14.19
N PHE A 64 -6.71 -5.11 14.51
CA PHE A 64 -7.27 -4.51 15.71
C PHE A 64 -8.78 -4.35 15.65
N ALA A 65 -9.35 -4.07 14.48
CA ALA A 65 -10.80 -4.06 14.29
C ALA A 65 -11.40 -5.45 14.59
N LEU A 66 -10.80 -6.52 14.06
CA LEU A 66 -11.23 -7.89 14.31
C LEU A 66 -11.22 -8.26 15.80
N ILE A 67 -10.14 -7.91 16.51
CA ILE A 67 -10.01 -8.17 17.96
C ILE A 67 -10.95 -7.29 18.78
N GLY A 68 -11.09 -6.01 18.41
CA GLY A 68 -11.94 -5.04 19.11
C GLY A 68 -13.44 -5.36 19.02
N GLU A 69 -13.85 -6.06 17.96
CA GLU A 69 -15.23 -6.55 17.80
C GLU A 69 -15.50 -7.90 18.51
N GLY A 70 -14.53 -8.44 19.26
CA GLY A 70 -14.68 -9.70 19.99
C GLY A 70 -14.64 -10.95 19.11
N GLY A 71 -14.24 -10.82 17.84
CA GLY A 71 -14.12 -11.93 16.91
C GLY A 71 -12.81 -12.69 17.12
N ILE A 72 -12.90 -13.92 17.63
CA ILE A 72 -11.78 -14.87 17.53
C ILE A 72 -11.58 -15.16 16.03
N PRO A 73 -10.39 -14.90 15.46
CA PRO A 73 -10.14 -15.18 14.05
C PRO A 73 -10.42 -16.67 13.75
N ALA A 74 -10.94 -16.96 12.56
CA ALA A 74 -11.35 -18.33 12.18
C ALA A 74 -10.23 -19.38 12.38
N CYS A 75 -8.95 -18.97 12.28
CA CYS A 75 -7.79 -19.82 12.53
C CYS A 75 -7.58 -20.21 14.00
N LEU A 76 -8.26 -19.56 14.95
CA LEU A 76 -8.21 -19.81 16.39
C LEU A 76 -9.53 -20.38 16.93
N GLN A 77 -10.50 -20.71 16.06
CA GLN A 77 -11.71 -21.37 16.52
C GLN A 77 -11.41 -22.85 16.81
N PRO A 78 -11.78 -23.37 18.00
CA PRO A 78 -11.60 -24.76 18.31
C PRO A 78 -12.48 -25.59 17.38
N VAL A 79 -11.88 -26.59 16.74
CA VAL A 79 -12.62 -27.60 15.95
C VAL A 79 -13.40 -28.45 16.95
N CYS A 80 -14.72 -28.25 17.00
CA CYS A 80 -15.64 -29.14 17.69
C CYS A 80 -15.96 -30.36 16.82
#